data_AF-A0A2U2BXF3-F1
#
_entry.id   AF-A0A2U2BXF3-F1
#
_cell.length_a   1.000
_cell.length_b   1.000
_cell.length_c   1.000
_cell.angle_alpha   90.00
_cell.angle_beta   90.00
_cell.angle_gamma   90.00
#
_symmetry.space_group_name_H-M   'P 1'
#
loop_
_entity.id
_entity.type
_entity.pdbx_description
1 polymer ?
#
loop_
_entity_poly.entity_id
_entity_poly.type
_entity_poly.pdbx_seq_one_letter_code
_entity_poly.pdbx_strand_id
1 'polypeptide(L)' 'MKRVVLTVSDQNAADSLDRLVARFTEEVAAGSDECVFYMSEPGAGRPARVVETESQATLDRFVALVDPAIARIDG' A
#
# COMPACT_ATOMS: atom_id res chain seq x y z
N MET A 1 -0.71 1.23 15.28
CA MET A 1 -0.94 1.12 13.83
C MET A 1 -0.18 2.22 13.11
N LYS A 2 0.53 1.84 12.05
CA LYS A 2 1.28 2.72 11.15
C LYS A 2 0.56 2.72 9.81
N ARG A 3 0.54 3.86 9.11
CA ARG A 3 -0.18 4.02 7.85
C ARG A 3 0.66 4.75 6.82
N VAL A 4 0.45 4.41 5.55
CA VAL A 4 0.94 5.18 4.41
C VAL A 4 -0.19 5.38 3.41
N VAL A 5 -0.24 6.58 2.81
CA VAL A 5 -1.16 6.89 1.73
C VAL A 5 -0.36 6.95 0.44
N LEU A 6 -0.75 6.12 -0.53
CA LEU A 6 -0.15 6.07 -1.86
C LEU A 6 -1.11 6.73 -2.84
N THR A 7 -0.61 7.70 -3.59
CA THR A 7 -1.36 8.33 -4.68
C THR A 7 -0.76 7.87 -5.99
N VAL A 8 -1.59 7.29 -6.86
CA VAL A 8 -1.14 6.86 -8.19
C VAL A 8 -1.61 7.84 -9.27
N SER A 9 -0.86 7.88 -10.36
CA SER A 9 -1.05 8.86 -11.45
C SER A 9 -2.27 8.55 -12.32
N ASP A 10 -2.61 7.27 -12.47
CA ASP A 10 -3.63 6.76 -13.38
C ASP A 10 -4.20 5.41 -12.90
N GLN A 11 -5.26 4.95 -13.56
CA GLN A 11 -5.97 3.72 -13.20
C GLN A 11 -5.12 2.46 -13.39
N ASN A 12 -4.22 2.41 -14.38
CA ASN A 12 -3.39 1.23 -14.62
C ASN A 12 -2.32 1.07 -13.52
N ALA A 13 -1.75 2.20 -13.07
CA ALA A 13 -0.91 2.23 -11.88
C ALA A 13 -1.69 1.81 -10.61
N ALA A 14 -2.97 2.19 -10.49
CA ALA A 14 -3.84 1.74 -9.41
C ALA A 14 -4.03 0.22 -9.41
N ASP A 15 -4.41 -0.35 -10.56
CA ASP A 15 -4.65 -1.79 -10.68
C ASP A 15 -3.37 -2.60 -10.44
N SER A 16 -2.21 -2.06 -10.84
CA SER A 16 -0.90 -2.66 -10.58
C SER A 16 -0.54 -2.63 -9.09
N LEU A 17 -0.79 -1.50 -8.43
CA LEU A 17 -0.61 -1.37 -6.98
C LEU A 17 -1.52 -2.32 -6.21
N ASP A 18 -2.77 -2.47 -6.63
CA ASP A 18 -3.75 -3.33 -5.96
C ASP A 18 -3.30 -4.79 -5.95
N ARG A 19 -2.72 -5.27 -7.07
CA ARG A 19 -2.12 -6.60 -7.16
C ARG A 19 -0.88 -6.74 -6.28
N LEU A 20 -0.03 -5.72 -6.23
CA LEU A 20 1.17 -5.72 -5.38
C LEU A 20 0.80 -5.77 -3.89
N VAL A 21 -0.19 -4.98 -3.46
CA VAL A 21 -0.68 -4.98 -2.08
C VAL A 21 -1.28 -6.34 -1.73
N ALA A 22 -2.15 -6.88 -2.58
CA ALA A 22 -2.77 -8.19 -2.31
C ALA A 22 -1.71 -9.28 -2.08
N ARG A 23 -0.70 -9.35 -2.95
CA ARG A 23 0.41 -10.29 -2.81
C ARG A 23 1.22 -10.03 -1.53
N PHE A 24 1.53 -8.76 -1.23
CA PHE A 24 2.29 -8.42 -0.02
C PHE A 24 1.52 -8.80 1.25
N THR A 25 0.22 -8.55 1.30
CA THR A 25 -0.65 -8.94 2.42
C THR A 25 -0.66 -10.45 2.61
N GLU A 26 -0.73 -11.23 1.53
CA GLU A 26 -0.62 -12.70 1.60
C GLU A 26 0.73 -13.17 2.15
N GLU A 27 1.83 -12.57 1.67
CA GLU A 27 3.18 -12.90 2.14
C GLU A 27 3.39 -12.54 3.62
N VAL A 28 2.88 -11.39 4.07
CA VAL A 28 2.94 -10.98 5.48
C VAL A 28 2.07 -11.88 6.36
N ALA A 29 0.82 -12.14 5.97
CA ALA A 29 -0.08 -13.01 6.74
C ALA A 29 0.41 -14.46 6.83
N ALA A 30 1.15 -14.95 5.82
CA ALA A 30 1.74 -16.28 5.85
C ALA A 30 3.01 -16.36 6.72
N GLY A 31 3.73 -15.26 6.89
CA GLY A 31 5.04 -15.22 7.56
C GLY A 31 5.05 -14.51 8.92
N SER A 32 3.94 -13.92 9.35
CA SER A 32 3.84 -13.12 10.58
C SER A 32 2.40 -13.12 11.11
N ASP A 33 2.23 -13.05 12.43
CA ASP A 33 0.93 -12.77 13.08
C ASP A 33 0.45 -11.31 12.86
N GLU A 34 0.98 -10.62 11.85
CA GLU A 34 0.74 -9.20 11.60
C GLU A 34 -0.36 -9.00 10.56
N CYS A 35 -1.32 -8.12 10.85
CA CYS A 35 -2.38 -7.78 9.91
C CYS A 35 -2.03 -6.53 9.07
N VAL A 36 -2.15 -6.67 7.74
CA VAL A 36 -2.09 -5.55 6.79
C VAL A 36 -3.49 -5.22 6.32
N PHE A 37 -3.95 -4.00 6.59
CA PHE A 37 -5.22 -3.48 6.12
C PHE A 37 -4.99 -2.62 4.90
N TYR A 38 -5.84 -2.81 3.89
CA TYR A 38 -5.79 -2.07 2.64
C TYR A 38 -7.15 -1.47 2.35
N MET A 39 -7.17 -0.15 2.11
CA MET A 39 -8.38 0.58 1.79
C MET A 39 -8.19 1.42 0.52
N SER A 40 -9.07 1.19 -0.45
CA SER A 40 -9.20 2.07 -1.62
C SER A 40 -10.10 3.24 -1.26
N GLU A 41 -9.55 4.46 -1.21
CA GLU A 41 -10.39 5.66 -1.02
C GLU A 41 -10.85 6.19 -2.39
N PRO A 42 -12.18 6.31 -2.62
CA PRO A 42 -12.71 6.96 -3.81
C PRO A 42 -12.66 8.49 -3.62
N GLY A 43 -11.50 9.11 -3.88
CA GLY A 43 -11.30 10.55 -3.75
C GLY A 43 -11.18 11.28 -5.09
N ALA A 44 -12.28 11.94 -5.52
CA ALA A 44 -12.34 13.14 -6.38
C ALA A 44 -11.37 13.31 -7.58
N GLY A 45 -10.86 12.24 -8.20
CA GLY A 45 -10.10 12.30 -9.45
C GLY A 45 -8.71 11.67 -9.43
N ARG A 46 -8.24 11.13 -8.29
CA ARG A 46 -7.02 10.29 -8.25
C ARG A 46 -7.25 9.05 -7.37
N PRO A 47 -6.89 7.86 -7.85
CA PRO A 47 -6.95 6.66 -7.02
C PRO A 47 -5.93 6.81 -5.87
N ALA A 48 -6.41 6.86 -4.63
CA ALA A 48 -5.58 6.78 -3.44
C ALA A 48 -5.75 5.42 -2.79
N ARG A 49 -4.65 4.85 -2.30
CA ARG A 49 -4.63 3.60 -1.55
C ARG A 49 -4.01 3.84 -0.18
N VAL A 50 -4.70 3.40 0.85
CA VAL A 50 -4.21 3.44 2.23
C VAL A 50 -3.79 2.04 2.61
N VAL A 51 -2.54 1.91 3.07
CA VAL A 51 -2.03 0.67 3.66
C VAL A 51 -1.73 0.93 5.13
N GLU A 52 -2.35 0.14 6.00
CA GLU A 52 -2.14 0.20 7.45
C GLU A 52 -1.59 -1.13 7.96
N THR A 53 -0.56 -1.07 8.81
CA THR A 53 0.09 -2.24 9.39
C THR A 53 0.33 -2.04 10.88
N GLU A 54 0.60 -3.12 11.61
CA GLU A 54 0.95 -3.02 13.03
C GLU A 54 2.43 -2.66 13.22
N SER A 55 3.32 -3.09 12.31
CA SER A 55 4.75 -2.83 12.37
C SER A 55 5.21 -1.78 11.35
N GLN A 56 6.03 -0.85 11.85
CA GLN A 56 6.76 0.10 11.00
C GLN A 56 7.70 -0.62 10.03
N ALA A 57 8.33 -1.74 10.45
CA ALA A 57 9.25 -2.47 9.58
C ALA A 57 8.54 -3.10 8.37
N THR A 58 7.31 -3.58 8.57
CA THR A 58 6.46 -4.09 7.50
C THR A 58 6.04 -2.96 6.56
N LEU A 59 5.71 -1.79 7.12
CA LEU A 59 5.39 -0.60 6.32
C LEU A 59 6.59 -0.13 5.49
N ASP A 60 7.80 -0.12 6.05
CA ASP A 60 9.02 0.28 5.34
C ASP A 60 9.37 -0.72 4.23
N ARG A 61 9.19 -2.04 4.47
CA ARG A 61 9.34 -3.08 3.44
C ARG A 61 8.33 -2.89 2.31
N PHE A 62 7.08 -2.60 2.66
CA PHE A 62 6.04 -2.34 1.68
C PHE A 62 6.38 -1.10 0.84
N VAL A 63 6.74 0.02 1.49
CA VAL A 63 7.17 1.24 0.81
C VAL A 63 8.34 0.95 -0.14
N ALA A 64 9.37 0.25 0.29
CA ALA A 64 10.50 -0.10 -0.58
C ALA A 64 10.10 -0.95 -1.80
N LEU A 65 9.02 -1.72 -1.69
CA LEU A 65 8.46 -2.53 -2.79
C LEU A 65 7.68 -1.68 -3.80
N VAL A 66 6.99 -0.61 -3.36
CA VAL A 66 6.22 0.31 -4.23
C VAL A 66 6.97 1.57 -4.66
N ASP A 67 8.07 1.95 -4.01
CA ASP A 67 8.93 3.10 -4.33
C ASP A 67 9.35 3.19 -5.81
N PRO A 68 9.67 2.10 -6.54
CA PRO A 68 9.96 2.22 -7.98
C PRO A 68 8.74 2.57 -8.85
N ALA A 69 7.52 2.55 -8.30
CA ALA A 69 6.28 2.68 -9.07
C ALA A 69 5.40 3.90 -8.70
N ILE A 70 5.65 4.62 -7.60
CA ILE A 70 4.69 5.60 -7.05
C ILE A 70 5.35 6.89 -6.54
N ALA A 71 4.80 8.03 -6.94
CA ALA A 71 5.11 9.33 -6.33
C ALA A 71 4.53 9.40 -4.91
N ARG A 72 5.38 9.16 -3.91
CA ARG A 72 5.02 9.26 -2.50
C ARG A 72 4.65 10.71 -2.14
N ILE A 73 3.49 10.92 -1.50
CA ILE A 73 3.15 12.17 -0.84
C ILE A 73 3.12 11.85 0.65
N ASP A 74 4.12 12.33 1.39
CA ASP A 74 4.07 12.32 2.86
C ASP A 74 2.91 13.24 3.29
N GLY A 75 1.97 12.66 4.06
CA GLY A 75 0.86 13.37 4.68
C GLY A 75 1.21 13.88 6.06
#